data_AF-A0A3M8SWY0-F1
#
_entry.id   AF-A0A3M8SWY0-F1
#
_cell.length_a   1.000
_cell.length_b   1.000
_cell.length_c   1.000
_cell.angle_alpha   90.00
_cell.angle_beta   90.00
_cell.angle_gamma   90.00
#
_symmetry.space_group_name_H-M   'P 1'
#
loop_
_entity.id
_entity.type
_entity.pdbx_description
1 polymer ?
#
loop_
_entity_poly.entity_id
_entity_poly.type
_entity_poly.pdbx_seq_one_letter_code
_entity_poly.pdbx_strand_id
1 'polypeptide(L)'
;MASPAVGAALRRCAECGGYEYSGAPACTACRELVDGILEDEWSAFLRQWDASGSQEAAALAEMVAAEPDRHDWRVVDAALDRLVCSECGDRLSRGTLGCSACDLAHGFRYAAVETDRPGVPQGNEHAIRVNVSVVRRPQVTSENEVLARRLLLPHLLVGLLPTIEEAQRVSALIKRGSPIRKTHLIEQAIEETLGRRRDRRHPSR
;
A
#
# COMPACT_ATOMS: atom_id res chain seq x y z
N MET A 1 -3.93 -2.13 -15.55
CA MET A 1 -3.37 -2.94 -14.46
C MET A 1 -2.08 -2.29 -13.99
N ALA A 2 -2.24 -1.35 -13.05
CA ALA A 2 -1.20 -0.62 -12.38
C ALA A 2 -0.50 -1.48 -11.32
N SER A 3 -1.09 -2.59 -10.84
CA SER A 3 -0.37 -3.52 -9.96
C SER A 3 0.57 -4.44 -10.76
N PRO A 4 1.79 -4.72 -10.26
CA PRO A 4 2.69 -5.67 -10.90
C PRO A 4 2.12 -7.09 -10.82
N ALA A 5 2.46 -7.92 -11.81
CA ALA A 5 2.05 -9.32 -11.82
C ALA A 5 2.71 -10.10 -10.67
N VAL A 6 2.01 -11.10 -10.14
CA VAL A 6 2.56 -12.03 -9.14
C VAL A 6 3.77 -12.75 -9.75
N GLY A 7 4.89 -12.76 -9.01
CA GLY A 7 6.16 -13.33 -9.47
C GLY A 7 6.98 -12.43 -10.41
N ALA A 8 6.51 -11.22 -10.74
CA ALA A 8 7.31 -10.28 -11.54
C ALA A 8 8.67 -9.97 -10.87
N ALA A 9 9.66 -9.63 -11.67
CA ALA A 9 10.91 -9.08 -11.16
C ALA A 9 10.67 -7.68 -10.59
N LEU A 10 11.32 -7.36 -9.47
CA LEU A 10 11.27 -6.01 -8.93
C LEU A 10 12.04 -5.05 -9.83
N ARG A 11 11.49 -3.86 -10.07
CA ARG A 11 12.10 -2.83 -10.90
C ARG A 11 12.59 -1.67 -10.05
N ARG A 12 13.76 -1.13 -10.39
CA ARG A 12 14.32 0.05 -9.74
C ARG A 12 13.63 1.31 -10.28
N CYS A 13 13.26 2.19 -9.38
CA CYS A 13 12.69 3.49 -9.70
C CYS A 13 13.81 4.45 -10.13
N ALA A 14 13.65 5.08 -11.29
CA ALA A 14 14.62 6.03 -11.82
C ALA A 14 14.75 7.32 -11.00
N GLU A 15 13.69 7.71 -10.27
CA GLU A 15 13.68 8.96 -9.49
C GLU A 15 14.35 8.80 -8.12
N CYS A 16 14.03 7.73 -7.38
CA CYS A 16 14.52 7.56 -5.99
C CYS A 16 15.61 6.50 -5.82
N GLY A 17 15.93 5.72 -6.86
CA GLY A 17 16.89 4.61 -6.82
C GLY A 17 16.45 3.38 -6.01
N GLY A 18 15.37 3.49 -5.21
CA GLY A 18 14.72 2.35 -4.55
C GLY A 18 13.92 1.50 -5.54
N TYR A 19 13.12 0.57 -5.03
CA TYR A 19 12.16 -0.18 -5.86
C TYR A 19 10.92 0.66 -6.21
N GLU A 20 10.40 0.47 -7.42
CA GLU A 20 9.06 0.94 -7.82
C GLU A 20 8.01 0.48 -6.81
N TYR A 21 6.92 1.25 -6.69
CA TYR A 21 5.85 1.05 -5.67
C TYR A 21 6.30 1.18 -4.22
N SER A 22 7.50 1.70 -3.94
CA SER A 22 7.90 1.94 -2.56
C SER A 22 7.08 3.03 -1.85
N GLY A 23 6.31 3.86 -2.57
CA GLY A 23 5.54 4.96 -1.96
C GLY A 23 6.42 5.98 -1.22
N ALA A 24 7.67 6.17 -1.66
CA ALA A 24 8.58 7.10 -0.99
C ALA A 24 8.02 8.54 -0.98
N PRO A 25 7.94 9.23 0.19
CA PRO A 25 7.26 10.52 0.30
C PRO A 25 7.80 11.61 -0.63
N ALA A 26 9.11 11.57 -0.93
CA ALA A 26 9.76 12.53 -1.82
C ALA A 26 9.83 12.07 -3.31
N CYS A 27 9.29 10.90 -3.66
CA CYS A 27 9.35 10.35 -5.02
C CYS A 27 7.98 10.34 -5.67
N THR A 28 7.79 11.16 -6.70
CA THR A 28 6.51 11.29 -7.39
C THR A 28 6.14 10.01 -8.12
N ALA A 29 7.07 9.40 -8.85
CA ALA A 29 6.83 8.16 -9.59
C ALA A 29 6.35 7.03 -8.66
N CYS A 30 6.98 6.83 -7.51
CA CYS A 30 6.56 5.81 -6.57
C CYS A 30 5.21 6.10 -5.90
N ARG A 31 4.87 7.37 -5.65
CA ARG A 31 3.55 7.73 -5.09
C ARG A 31 2.44 7.46 -6.12
N GLU A 32 2.65 7.88 -7.37
CA GLU A 32 1.69 7.66 -8.46
C GLU A 32 1.47 6.18 -8.74
N LEU A 33 2.53 5.36 -8.72
CA LEU A 33 2.42 3.91 -8.87
C LEU A 33 1.58 3.27 -7.75
N VAL A 34 1.74 3.73 -6.50
CA VAL A 34 0.92 3.24 -5.38
C VAL A 34 -0.53 3.71 -5.50
N ASP A 35 -0.77 4.97 -5.85
CA ASP A 35 -2.13 5.48 -6.08
C ASP A 35 -2.81 4.73 -7.25
N GLY A 36 -2.06 4.40 -8.30
CA GLY A 36 -2.54 3.64 -9.45
C GLY A 36 -3.15 2.28 -9.10
N ILE A 37 -2.69 1.62 -8.03
CA ILE A 37 -3.26 0.36 -7.52
C ILE A 37 -4.74 0.52 -7.17
N LEU A 38 -5.08 1.69 -6.63
CA LEU A 38 -6.42 2.03 -6.16
C LEU A 38 -7.27 2.57 -7.30
N GLU A 39 -6.66 3.42 -8.14
CA GLU A 39 -7.33 4.04 -9.29
C GLU A 39 -7.83 3.01 -10.31
N ASP A 40 -7.11 1.91 -10.52
CA ASP A 40 -7.53 0.83 -11.41
C ASP A 40 -8.80 0.13 -10.89
N GLU A 41 -8.85 -0.17 -9.60
CA GLU A 41 -9.99 -0.83 -8.96
C GLU A 41 -11.19 0.11 -8.86
N TRP A 42 -10.97 1.38 -8.56
CA TRP A 42 -12.02 2.39 -8.61
C TRP A 42 -12.62 2.53 -10.01
N SER A 43 -11.77 2.59 -11.03
CA SER A 43 -12.24 2.66 -12.42
C SER A 43 -13.04 1.42 -12.81
N ALA A 44 -12.66 0.22 -12.32
CA ALA A 44 -13.43 -1.00 -12.52
C ALA A 44 -14.78 -0.96 -11.78
N PHE A 45 -14.79 -0.46 -10.55
CA PHE A 45 -15.99 -0.28 -9.75
C PHE A 45 -16.99 0.67 -10.42
N LEU A 46 -16.54 1.83 -10.92
CA LEU A 46 -17.41 2.78 -11.64
C LEU A 46 -18.06 2.14 -12.88
N ARG A 47 -17.29 1.35 -13.65
CA ARG A 47 -17.82 0.63 -14.82
C ARG A 47 -18.89 -0.40 -14.45
N GLN A 48 -18.75 -1.07 -13.30
CA GLN A 48 -19.74 -2.04 -12.82
C GLN A 48 -21.05 -1.37 -12.41
N TRP A 49 -20.98 -0.12 -11.95
CA TRP A 49 -22.13 0.69 -11.56
C TRP A 49 -22.70 1.56 -12.69
N ASP A 50 -22.12 1.47 -13.90
CA ASP A 50 -22.45 2.34 -15.05
C ASP A 50 -22.38 3.85 -14.71
N ALA A 51 -21.54 4.21 -13.74
CA ALA A 51 -21.36 5.60 -13.33
C ALA A 51 -20.36 6.28 -14.25
N SER A 52 -20.83 7.29 -14.99
CA SER A 52 -20.07 7.98 -16.02
C SER A 52 -19.89 9.47 -15.73
N GLY A 53 -20.71 10.04 -14.84
CA GLY A 53 -20.65 11.43 -14.41
C GLY A 53 -19.80 11.66 -13.14
N SER A 54 -19.25 12.86 -13.01
CA SER A 54 -18.52 13.28 -11.80
C SER A 54 -19.40 13.30 -10.54
N GLN A 55 -20.68 13.67 -10.68
CA GLN A 55 -21.63 13.68 -9.58
C GLN A 55 -21.98 12.25 -9.11
N GLU A 56 -22.14 11.32 -10.05
CA GLU A 56 -22.38 9.90 -9.75
C GLU A 56 -21.17 9.30 -9.04
N ALA A 57 -19.96 9.58 -9.54
CA ALA A 57 -18.73 9.13 -8.91
C ALA A 57 -18.55 9.69 -7.49
N ALA A 58 -18.96 10.93 -7.23
CA ALA A 58 -18.94 11.53 -5.89
C ALA A 58 -19.94 10.84 -4.95
N ALA A 59 -21.19 10.63 -5.39
CA ALA A 59 -22.21 9.93 -4.61
C ALA A 59 -21.80 8.49 -4.28
N LEU A 60 -21.17 7.79 -5.24
CA LEU A 60 -20.60 6.47 -5.02
C LEU A 60 -19.46 6.49 -4.00
N ALA A 61 -18.58 7.51 -4.03
CA ALA A 61 -17.50 7.62 -3.06
C ALA A 61 -18.04 7.83 -1.64
N GLU A 62 -19.08 8.66 -1.47
CA GLU A 62 -19.76 8.86 -0.19
C GLU A 62 -20.38 7.56 0.34
N MET A 63 -21.11 6.83 -0.50
CA MET A 63 -21.71 5.53 -0.13
C MET A 63 -20.63 4.51 0.29
N VAL A 64 -19.57 4.37 -0.51
CA VAL A 64 -18.49 3.43 -0.21
C VAL A 64 -17.79 3.77 1.11
N ALA A 65 -17.58 5.06 1.39
CA ALA A 65 -16.98 5.52 2.64
C ALA A 65 -17.89 5.29 3.87
N ALA A 66 -19.21 5.31 3.67
CA ALA A 66 -20.20 5.04 4.72
C ALA A 66 -20.38 3.54 5.01
N GLU A 67 -20.13 2.67 4.03
CA GLU A 67 -20.34 1.22 4.13
C GLU A 67 -19.04 0.42 3.84
N PRO A 68 -17.91 0.71 4.51
CA PRO A 68 -16.62 0.16 4.12
C PRO A 68 -16.59 -1.37 4.14
N ASP A 69 -17.30 -2.01 5.07
CA ASP A 69 -17.40 -3.46 5.25
C ASP A 69 -18.09 -4.21 4.10
N ARG A 70 -18.69 -3.49 3.15
CA ARG A 70 -19.33 -4.06 1.95
C ARG A 70 -18.46 -3.99 0.71
N HIS A 71 -17.30 -3.34 0.80
CA HIS A 71 -16.46 -3.01 -0.35
C HIS A 71 -15.03 -3.52 -0.19
N ASP A 72 -14.39 -3.85 -1.31
CA ASP A 72 -12.97 -4.16 -1.33
C ASP A 72 -12.16 -2.95 -0.86
N TRP A 73 -11.12 -3.20 -0.06
CA TRP A 73 -10.31 -2.13 0.52
C TRP A 73 -9.74 -1.14 -0.49
N ARG A 74 -9.43 -1.57 -1.73
CA ARG A 74 -8.87 -0.68 -2.76
C ARG A 74 -9.91 0.32 -3.23
N VAL A 75 -11.17 -0.12 -3.32
CA VAL A 75 -12.33 0.74 -3.64
C VAL A 75 -12.59 1.70 -2.49
N VAL A 76 -12.54 1.24 -1.24
CA VAL A 76 -12.70 2.10 -0.05
C VAL A 76 -11.62 3.17 0.02
N ASP A 77 -10.35 2.79 -0.12
CA ASP A 77 -9.24 3.73 -0.12
C ASP A 77 -9.30 4.75 -1.26
N ALA A 78 -9.76 4.33 -2.44
CA ALA A 78 -9.95 5.21 -3.58
C ALA A 78 -11.15 6.15 -3.41
N ALA A 79 -12.22 5.70 -2.75
CA ALA A 79 -13.37 6.52 -2.40
C ALA A 79 -12.97 7.63 -1.43
N LEU A 80 -12.25 7.28 -0.36
CA LEU A 80 -11.76 8.25 0.63
C LEU A 80 -10.89 9.36 0.00
N ASP A 81 -10.08 9.03 -1.01
CA ASP A 81 -9.25 10.00 -1.74
C ASP A 81 -10.01 11.08 -2.49
N ARG A 82 -11.27 10.79 -2.84
CA ARG A 82 -12.14 11.67 -3.61
C ARG A 82 -12.98 12.57 -2.72
N LEU A 83 -13.06 12.25 -1.44
CA LEU A 83 -13.79 13.03 -0.46
C LEU A 83 -12.87 14.07 0.18
N VAL A 84 -13.41 15.26 0.40
CA VAL A 84 -12.73 16.34 1.10
C VAL A 84 -13.11 16.29 2.58
N CYS A 85 -12.12 16.33 3.46
CA CYS A 85 -12.33 16.42 4.89
C CYS A 85 -12.90 17.80 5.24
N SER A 86 -14.07 17.83 5.89
CA SER A 86 -14.72 19.08 6.32
C SER A 86 -13.97 19.84 7.42
N GLU A 87 -13.09 19.17 8.18
CA GLU A 87 -12.31 19.79 9.25
C GLU A 87 -11.01 20.43 8.74
N CYS A 88 -10.23 19.72 7.91
CA CYS A 88 -8.90 20.18 7.47
C CYS A 88 -8.82 20.59 6.00
N GLY A 89 -9.86 20.37 5.19
CA GLY A 89 -9.91 20.72 3.77
C GLY A 89 -9.04 19.85 2.84
N ASP A 90 -8.34 18.86 3.40
CA ASP A 90 -7.51 17.91 2.65
C ASP A 90 -8.34 16.68 2.22
N ARG A 91 -7.75 15.75 1.48
CA ARG A 91 -8.37 14.45 1.17
C ARG A 91 -8.67 13.68 2.45
N LEU A 92 -9.88 13.15 2.57
CA LEU A 92 -10.33 12.40 3.74
C LEU A 92 -9.40 11.20 3.99
N SER A 93 -9.05 10.97 5.26
CA SER A 93 -8.06 9.99 5.72
C SER A 93 -6.58 10.28 5.43
N ARG A 94 -6.26 11.30 4.61
CA ARG A 94 -4.87 11.73 4.31
C ARG A 94 -4.45 13.04 4.97
N GLY A 95 -5.39 13.72 5.65
CA GLY A 95 -5.16 15.04 6.23
C GLY A 95 -4.07 15.13 7.29
N THR A 96 -3.87 16.36 7.78
CA THR A 96 -2.81 16.72 8.73
C THR A 96 -2.86 15.91 10.03
N LEU A 97 -1.70 15.83 10.70
CA LEU A 97 -1.59 15.18 12.00
C LEU A 97 -2.55 15.84 13.01
N GLY A 98 -3.37 15.03 13.67
CA GLY A 98 -4.33 15.48 14.71
C GLY A 98 -5.70 15.90 14.19
N CYS A 99 -6.00 15.76 12.89
CA CYS A 99 -7.36 15.93 12.40
C CYS A 99 -8.24 14.72 12.76
N SER A 100 -9.22 14.93 13.64
CA SER A 100 -10.14 13.90 14.15
C SER A 100 -10.94 13.21 13.05
N ALA A 101 -11.49 13.96 12.09
CA ALA A 101 -12.24 13.36 10.98
C ALA A 101 -11.36 12.47 10.10
N CYS A 102 -10.10 12.86 9.85
CA CYS A 102 -9.16 12.03 9.09
C CYS A 102 -8.72 10.79 9.87
N ASP A 103 -8.48 10.91 11.19
CA ASP A 103 -8.13 9.77 12.04
C ASP A 103 -9.28 8.75 12.12
N LEU A 104 -10.52 9.24 12.24
CA LEU A 104 -11.71 8.38 12.25
C LEU A 104 -11.90 7.65 10.92
N ALA A 105 -11.81 8.36 9.79
CA ALA A 105 -11.86 7.76 8.46
C ALA A 105 -10.73 6.73 8.26
N HIS A 106 -9.53 7.02 8.75
CA HIS A 106 -8.41 6.09 8.74
C HIS A 106 -8.64 4.85 9.63
N GLY A 107 -9.42 4.96 10.70
CA GLY A 107 -9.86 3.81 11.50
C GLY A 107 -10.87 2.94 10.74
N PHE A 108 -11.91 3.56 10.18
CA PHE A 108 -13.02 2.82 9.56
C PHE A 108 -12.64 2.06 8.28
N ARG A 109 -11.66 2.53 7.50
CA ARG A 109 -11.15 1.79 6.32
C ARG A 109 -10.71 0.35 6.64
N TYR A 110 -10.35 0.04 7.90
CA TYR A 110 -9.94 -1.32 8.26
C TYR A 110 -11.10 -2.32 8.33
N ALA A 111 -12.35 -1.84 8.36
CA ALA A 111 -13.54 -2.68 8.22
C ALA A 111 -13.71 -3.24 6.80
N ALA A 112 -13.04 -2.66 5.81
CA ALA A 112 -13.17 -3.05 4.41
C ALA A 112 -12.78 -4.51 4.15
N VAL A 113 -13.43 -5.11 3.15
CA VAL A 113 -13.20 -6.48 2.73
C VAL A 113 -11.79 -6.62 2.13
N GLU A 114 -11.07 -7.64 2.57
CA GLU A 114 -9.76 -7.99 2.04
C GLU A 114 -9.88 -9.30 1.26
N THR A 115 -9.89 -9.21 -0.07
CA THR A 115 -9.91 -10.38 -0.95
C THR A 115 -8.54 -10.59 -1.56
N ASP A 116 -7.82 -11.63 -1.15
CA ASP A 116 -6.52 -11.96 -1.74
C ASP A 116 -6.62 -12.22 -3.25
N ARG A 117 -5.76 -11.56 -4.03
CA ARG A 117 -5.69 -11.79 -5.48
C ARG A 117 -5.18 -13.22 -5.81
N PRO A 118 -5.49 -13.76 -6.99
CA PRO A 118 -5.02 -15.10 -7.36
C PRO A 118 -3.48 -15.24 -7.30
N GLY A 119 -3.00 -16.38 -6.78
CA GLY A 119 -1.58 -16.75 -6.81
C GLY A 119 -0.73 -16.23 -5.64
N VAL A 120 -1.31 -15.53 -4.66
CA VAL A 120 -0.59 -15.07 -3.44
C VAL A 120 -0.99 -15.87 -2.20
N PRO A 121 -0.16 -15.91 -1.15
CA PRO A 121 -0.54 -16.48 0.14
C PRO A 121 -1.70 -15.72 0.80
N GLN A 122 -2.50 -16.40 1.62
CA GLN A 122 -3.56 -15.77 2.40
C GLN A 122 -3.02 -14.62 3.28
N GLY A 123 -3.74 -13.50 3.31
CA GLY A 123 -3.37 -12.29 4.05
C GLY A 123 -2.36 -11.39 3.33
N ASN A 124 -2.09 -11.62 2.04
CA ASN A 124 -1.21 -10.76 1.27
C ASN A 124 -1.83 -9.38 1.04
N GLU A 125 -3.12 -9.32 0.71
CA GLU A 125 -3.81 -8.04 0.51
C GLU A 125 -3.97 -7.26 1.81
N HIS A 126 -4.15 -7.96 2.93
CA HIS A 126 -4.05 -7.35 4.25
C HIS A 126 -2.71 -6.64 4.44
N ALA A 127 -1.61 -7.36 4.19
CA ALA A 127 -0.28 -6.80 4.31
C ALA A 127 -0.08 -5.61 3.35
N ILE A 128 -0.55 -5.70 2.11
CA ILE A 128 -0.48 -4.59 1.13
C ILE A 128 -1.25 -3.38 1.64
N ARG A 129 -2.51 -3.56 2.05
CA ARG A 129 -3.36 -2.49 2.58
C ARG A 129 -2.69 -1.72 3.70
N VAL A 130 -2.13 -2.44 4.69
CA VAL A 130 -1.40 -1.83 5.81
C VAL A 130 -0.18 -1.04 5.33
N ASN A 131 0.56 -1.55 4.34
CA ASN A 131 1.71 -0.82 3.80
C ASN A 131 1.28 0.42 3.01
N VAL A 132 0.24 0.30 2.17
CA VAL A 132 -0.34 1.39 1.38
C VAL A 132 -0.88 2.50 2.29
N SER A 133 -1.55 2.15 3.39
CA SER A 133 -2.09 3.12 4.35
C SER A 133 -0.98 3.97 5.00
N VAL A 134 0.14 3.34 5.36
CA VAL A 134 1.29 4.01 5.98
C VAL A 134 2.02 4.90 4.98
N VAL A 135 2.34 4.40 3.79
CA VAL A 135 3.14 5.18 2.83
C VAL A 135 2.36 6.37 2.25
N ARG A 136 1.02 6.31 2.26
CA ARG A 136 0.14 7.43 1.85
C ARG A 136 -0.20 8.40 2.99
N ARG A 137 0.14 8.04 4.24
CA ARG A 137 -0.05 8.90 5.43
C ARG A 137 1.20 8.91 6.33
N PRO A 138 2.39 9.29 5.82
CA PRO A 138 3.64 9.16 6.55
C PRO A 138 3.73 10.08 7.78
N GLN A 139 3.02 11.21 7.78
CA GLN A 139 3.09 12.26 8.82
C GLN A 139 2.60 11.80 10.21
N VAL A 140 1.86 10.69 10.29
CA VAL A 140 1.37 10.13 11.56
C VAL A 140 2.13 8.89 12.00
N THR A 141 3.14 8.49 11.24
CA THR A 141 3.87 7.23 11.42
C THR A 141 5.36 7.50 11.63
N SER A 142 6.02 6.75 12.52
CA SER A 142 7.46 6.92 12.73
C SER A 142 8.26 6.69 11.44
N GLU A 143 9.37 7.41 11.27
CA GLU A 143 10.22 7.29 10.07
C GLU A 143 10.71 5.85 9.81
N ASN A 144 11.01 5.11 10.88
CA ASN A 144 11.43 3.71 10.79
C ASN A 144 10.32 2.80 10.26
N GLU A 145 9.09 3.02 10.72
CA GLU A 145 7.93 2.25 10.26
C GLU A 145 7.62 2.60 8.80
N VAL A 146 7.64 3.89 8.43
CA VAL A 146 7.52 4.31 7.03
C VAL A 146 8.60 3.65 6.17
N LEU A 147 9.87 3.66 6.60
CA LEU A 147 10.95 2.98 5.89
C LEU A 147 10.69 1.48 5.73
N ALA A 148 10.24 0.79 6.78
CA ALA A 148 9.92 -0.63 6.73
C ALA A 148 8.86 -0.92 5.65
N ARG A 149 7.77 -0.14 5.65
CA ARG A 149 6.66 -0.33 4.72
C ARG A 149 7.07 -0.04 3.28
N ARG A 150 7.85 1.02 3.06
CA ARG A 150 8.39 1.37 1.74
C ARG A 150 9.24 0.26 1.13
N LEU A 151 10.02 -0.46 1.94
CA LEU A 151 10.91 -1.52 1.47
C LEU A 151 10.17 -2.85 1.25
N LEU A 152 9.14 -3.13 2.05
CA LEU A 152 8.36 -4.35 1.95
C LEU A 152 7.27 -4.30 0.87
N LEU A 153 6.64 -3.15 0.64
CA LEU A 153 5.50 -3.01 -0.27
C LEU A 153 5.76 -3.58 -1.69
N PRO A 154 6.89 -3.29 -2.36
CA PRO A 154 7.18 -3.85 -3.69
C PRO A 154 7.21 -5.38 -3.71
N HIS A 155 7.74 -6.00 -2.65
CA HIS A 155 7.81 -7.45 -2.50
C HIS A 155 6.42 -8.07 -2.29
N LEU A 156 5.60 -7.43 -1.46
CA LEU A 156 4.21 -7.85 -1.24
C LEU A 156 3.41 -7.80 -2.54
N LEU A 157 3.61 -6.77 -3.36
CA LEU A 157 2.93 -6.60 -4.64
C LEU A 157 3.29 -7.67 -5.68
N VAL A 158 4.50 -8.22 -5.64
CA VAL A 158 4.85 -9.40 -6.48
C VAL A 158 4.48 -10.73 -5.81
N GLY A 159 3.74 -10.71 -4.69
CA GLY A 159 3.16 -11.88 -4.03
C GLY A 159 4.04 -12.53 -2.95
N LEU A 160 5.12 -11.87 -2.53
CA LEU A 160 5.99 -12.36 -1.46
C LEU A 160 5.50 -11.88 -0.10
N LEU A 161 4.78 -12.74 0.62
CA LEU A 161 4.36 -12.48 2.00
C LEU A 161 5.40 -13.03 2.99
N PRO A 162 6.11 -12.16 3.76
CA PRO A 162 7.02 -12.60 4.80
C PRO A 162 6.27 -13.30 5.95
N THR A 163 6.92 -14.25 6.61
CA THR A 163 6.43 -14.76 7.90
C THR A 163 6.58 -13.71 8.99
N ILE A 164 5.92 -13.96 10.13
CA ILE A 164 6.06 -13.15 11.34
C ILE A 164 7.54 -13.02 11.75
N GLU A 165 8.29 -14.14 11.74
CA GLU A 165 9.71 -14.14 12.10
C GLU A 165 10.59 -13.35 11.11
N GLU A 166 10.28 -13.44 9.82
CA GLU A 166 10.98 -12.67 8.78
C GLU A 166 10.71 -11.16 8.94
N ALA A 167 9.44 -10.79 9.16
CA ALA A 167 9.04 -9.41 9.41
C ALA A 167 9.66 -8.83 10.70
N GLN A 168 9.74 -9.64 11.76
CA GLN A 168 10.41 -9.25 13.02
C GLN A 168 11.91 -9.05 12.84
N ARG A 169 12.58 -9.91 12.05
CA ARG A 169 14.00 -9.75 11.72
C ARG A 169 14.26 -8.46 10.94
N VAL A 170 13.47 -8.18 9.91
CA VAL A 170 13.57 -6.93 9.14
C VAL A 170 13.34 -5.71 10.05
N SER A 171 12.30 -5.74 10.89
CA SER A 171 12.02 -4.69 11.87
C SER A 171 13.18 -4.45 12.84
N ALA A 172 13.83 -5.51 13.32
CA ALA A 172 14.98 -5.41 14.22
C ALA A 172 16.19 -4.76 13.53
N LEU A 173 16.45 -5.09 12.26
CA LEU A 173 17.52 -4.47 11.46
C LEU A 173 17.25 -2.98 11.27
N ILE A 174 16.01 -2.60 10.97
CA ILE A 174 15.59 -1.20 10.84
C ILE A 174 15.81 -0.46 12.15
N LYS A 175 15.47 -1.04 13.31
CA LYS A 175 15.68 -0.36 14.60
C LYS A 175 17.17 -0.17 14.93
N ARG A 176 18.05 -1.07 14.48
CA ARG A 176 19.49 -1.06 14.81
C ARG A 176 20.37 -0.32 13.77
N GLY A 177 19.88 -0.08 12.56
CA GLY A 177 20.68 0.48 11.47
C GLY A 177 20.98 1.99 11.61
N SER A 178 22.24 2.37 11.37
CA SER A 178 22.68 3.77 11.25
C SER A 178 22.08 4.44 10.00
N PRO A 179 21.69 5.74 10.05
CA PRO A 179 21.04 6.45 8.95
C PRO A 179 21.79 6.38 7.60
N ILE A 180 23.13 6.34 7.64
CA ILE A 180 24.00 6.54 6.47
C ILE A 180 23.99 5.34 5.49
N ARG A 181 23.63 4.13 5.94
CA ARG A 181 23.62 2.91 5.08
C ARG A 181 22.35 2.07 5.21
N LYS A 182 21.33 2.63 5.87
CA LYS A 182 20.16 1.90 6.34
C LYS A 182 19.42 1.19 5.21
N THR A 183 19.03 1.94 4.18
CA THR A 183 18.17 1.45 3.08
C THR A 183 18.78 0.26 2.34
N HIS A 184 20.03 0.38 1.87
CA HIS A 184 20.68 -0.68 1.09
C HIS A 184 20.88 -1.98 1.90
N LEU A 185 21.29 -1.88 3.16
CA LEU A 185 21.48 -3.06 4.02
C LEU A 185 20.16 -3.76 4.32
N ILE A 186 19.06 -3.00 4.47
CA ILE A 186 17.74 -3.58 4.69
C ILE A 186 17.19 -4.19 3.39
N GLU A 187 17.36 -3.53 2.25
CA GLU A 187 17.00 -4.09 0.94
C GLU A 187 17.69 -5.44 0.71
N GLN A 188 19.01 -5.51 0.91
CA GLN A 188 19.75 -6.77 0.80
C GLN A 188 19.23 -7.83 1.78
N ALA A 189 18.96 -7.47 3.04
CA ALA A 189 18.45 -8.43 4.01
C ALA A 189 17.04 -8.95 3.66
N ILE A 190 16.18 -8.09 3.09
CA ILE A 190 14.85 -8.48 2.59
C ILE A 190 15.01 -9.41 1.40
N GLU A 191 15.87 -9.08 0.44
CA GLU A 191 16.15 -9.91 -0.74
C GLU A 191 16.73 -11.27 -0.35
N GLU A 192 17.68 -11.33 0.57
CA GLU A 192 18.25 -12.59 1.05
C GLU A 192 17.21 -13.45 1.78
N THR A 193 16.33 -12.82 2.56
CA THR A 193 15.31 -13.51 3.34
C THR A 193 14.19 -14.05 2.42
N LEU A 194 13.74 -13.25 1.45
CA LEU A 194 12.63 -13.59 0.57
C LEU A 194 13.07 -14.37 -0.68
N GLY A 195 14.27 -14.11 -1.21
CA GLY A 195 14.86 -14.80 -2.34
C GLY A 195 15.05 -16.30 -2.10
N ARG A 196 15.48 -16.68 -0.88
CA ARG A 196 15.58 -18.10 -0.46
C ARG A 196 14.26 -18.87 -0.55
N ARG A 197 13.10 -18.20 -0.50
CA ARG A 197 11.78 -18.84 -0.70
C ARG A 197 11.42 -18.99 -2.17
N ARG A 198 11.85 -18.05 -3.02
CA ARG A 198 11.61 -18.12 -4.47
C ARG A 198 12.31 -19.34 -5.06
N ASP A 199 13.55 -19.59 -4.67
CA ASP A 199 14.34 -20.75 -5.12
C ASP A 199 13.79 -22.08 -4.59
N ARG A 200 13.20 -22.09 -3.39
CA ARG A 200 12.57 -23.29 -2.82
C ARG A 200 11.23 -23.66 -3.47
N ARG A 201 10.52 -22.69 -4.06
CA ARG A 201 9.24 -22.92 -4.77
C ARG A 201 9.40 -23.20 -6.27
N HIS A 202 10.58 -22.95 -6.83
CA HIS A 202 10.97 -23.33 -8.18
C HIS A 202 12.33 -24.02 -8.13
N PRO A 203 12.39 -25.32 -7.76
CA PRO A 203 13.62 -26.07 -7.95
C PRO A 203 13.92 -26.08 -9.44
N SER A 204 15.08 -25.55 -9.82
CA SER A 204 15.60 -25.62 -11.18
C SER A 204 15.48 -27.05 -11.68
N ARG A 205 14.65 -27.27 -12.71
CA ARG A 205 14.61 -28.53 -13.44
C ARG A 205 15.85 -28.69 -14.29
#